data_AF-A0A522RD59-F1
#
_entry.id   AF-A0A522RD59-F1
#
_cell.length_a   1.000
_cell.length_b   1.000
_cell.length_c   1.000
_cell.angle_alpha   90.00
_cell.angle_beta   90.00
_cell.angle_gamma   90.00
#
_symmetry.space_group_name_H-M   'P 1'
#
loop_
_entity.id
_entity.type
_entity.pdbx_description
1 polymer ?
#
loop_
_entity_poly.entity_id
_entity_poly.type
_entity_poly.pdbx_seq_one_letter_code
_entity_poly.pdbx_strand_id
1 'polypeptide(L)' 'MSGWIMTHSGKPFYPARPAPSDIDILDIAHALSMTCRYGGHARRFYSVAEHCVLVASQVPAKLRLAALL' A
#
# COMPACT_ATOMS: atom_id res chain seq x y z
N MET A 1 15.04 5.92 -19.17
CA MET A 1 14.34 6.03 -17.87
C MET A 1 15.19 5.34 -16.82
N SER A 2 15.51 6.01 -15.73
CA SER A 2 16.14 5.39 -14.57
C SER A 2 15.17 4.35 -14.02
N GLY A 3 15.52 3.06 -14.03
CA GLY A 3 14.63 1.93 -13.67
C GLY A 3 14.27 1.84 -12.18
N TRP A 4 14.11 2.97 -11.50
CA TRP A 4 13.84 3.09 -10.06
C TRP A 4 12.88 4.26 -9.78
N ILE A 5 12.24 4.22 -8.61
CA ILE A 5 11.37 5.27 -8.07
C ILE A 5 11.81 5.61 -6.65
N MET A 6 11.65 6.86 -6.23
CA MET A 6 11.90 7.25 -4.84
C MET A 6 10.68 6.92 -3.98
N THR A 7 10.88 6.30 -2.82
CA THR A 7 9.83 6.03 -1.85
C THR A 7 9.57 7.23 -0.92
N HIS A 8 8.55 7.14 -0.07
CA HIS A 8 8.21 8.20 0.87
C HIS A 8 9.35 8.50 1.87
N SER A 9 10.07 7.46 2.30
CA SER A 9 11.24 7.54 3.16
C SER A 9 12.52 8.03 2.45
N GLY A 10 12.45 8.32 1.14
CA GLY A 10 13.57 8.81 0.34
C GLY A 10 14.50 7.71 -0.20
N LYS A 11 14.13 6.44 -0.05
CA LYS A 11 14.93 5.30 -0.55
C LYS A 11 14.66 5.08 -2.04
N PRO A 12 15.68 4.69 -2.84
CA PRO A 12 15.44 4.22 -4.20
C PRO A 12 14.83 2.80 -4.17
N PHE A 13 13.74 2.60 -4.90
CA PHE A 13 13.11 1.30 -5.11
C PHE A 13 13.16 0.92 -6.58
N TYR A 14 13.56 -0.31 -6.90
CA TYR A 14 13.73 -0.81 -8.26
C TYR A 14 12.61 -1.83 -8.58
N PRO A 15 11.48 -1.44 -9.21
CA PRO A 15 10.32 -2.32 -9.38
C PRO A 15 10.61 -3.59 -10.18
N ALA A 16 11.56 -3.54 -11.11
CA ALA A 16 11.96 -4.70 -11.93
C ALA A 16 12.83 -5.72 -11.16
N ARG A 17 13.39 -5.33 -10.01
CA ARG A 17 14.32 -6.15 -9.21
C ARG A 17 14.20 -5.83 -7.71
N PRO A 18 13.03 -6.07 -7.08
CA PRO A 18 12.85 -5.77 -5.66
C PRO A 18 13.61 -6.80 -4.80
N ALA A 19 14.28 -6.33 -3.75
CA ALA A 19 14.77 -7.17 -2.67
C ALA A 19 13.86 -7.03 -1.43
N PRO A 20 13.74 -8.06 -0.57
CA PRO A 20 12.97 -7.96 0.67
C PRO A 20 13.43 -6.81 1.59
N SER A 21 14.72 -6.46 1.56
CA SER A 21 15.29 -5.33 2.29
C SER A 21 14.80 -3.96 1.81
N ASP A 22 14.26 -3.88 0.60
CA ASP A 22 13.75 -2.64 0.01
C ASP A 22 12.30 -2.34 0.46
N ILE A 23 11.65 -3.31 1.11
CA ILE A 23 10.24 -3.21 1.50
C ILE A 23 10.13 -2.58 2.89
N ASP A 24 9.60 -1.36 2.92
CA ASP A 24 9.30 -0.62 4.14
C ASP A 24 7.79 -0.45 4.31
N ILE A 25 7.25 -0.89 5.44
CA ILE A 25 5.81 -0.82 5.70
C ILE A 25 5.29 0.62 5.76
N LEU A 26 6.13 1.59 6.13
CA LEU A 26 5.76 3.01 6.14
C LEU A 26 5.60 3.56 4.72
N ASP A 27 6.46 3.12 3.79
CA ASP A 27 6.39 3.50 2.39
C ASP A 27 5.13 2.92 1.72
N ILE A 28 4.80 1.65 2.05
CA ILE A 28 3.55 1.01 1.60
C ILE A 28 2.34 1.77 2.16
N ALA A 29 2.28 1.97 3.48
CA ALA A 29 1.16 2.62 4.13
C ALA A 29 0.91 4.03 3.59
N HIS A 30 1.96 4.82 3.39
CA HIS A 30 1.88 6.16 2.81
C HIS A 30 1.29 6.11 1.39
N ALA A 31 1.87 5.29 0.49
CA ALA A 31 1.40 5.18 -0.88
C ALA A 31 -0.07 4.70 -0.96
N LEU A 32 -0.44 3.69 -0.17
CA LEU A 32 -1.80 3.16 -0.13
C LEU A 32 -2.81 4.15 0.46
N SER A 33 -2.40 5.01 1.40
CA SER A 33 -3.26 6.06 1.94
C SER A 33 -3.60 7.16 0.94
N MET A 34 -2.73 7.37 -0.06
CA MET A 34 -2.90 8.37 -1.12
C MET A 34 -3.54 7.79 -2.39
N THR A 35 -3.47 6.47 -2.58
CA THR A 35 -4.05 5.79 -3.74
C THR A 35 -5.56 5.65 -3.59
N CYS A 36 -6.33 6.29 -4.48
CA CYS A 36 -7.78 6.17 -4.47
C CYS A 36 -8.27 4.82 -5.04
N ARG A 37 -9.35 4.28 -4.47
CA ARG A 37 -10.11 3.19 -5.09
C ARG A 37 -11.12 3.71 -6.10
N TYR A 38 -11.55 2.82 -6.98
CA TYR A 38 -12.53 3.11 -8.04
C TYR A 38 -12.12 4.29 -8.96
N GLY A 39 -10.82 4.57 -9.08
CA GLY A 39 -10.32 5.71 -9.84
C GLY A 39 -10.82 7.08 -9.33
N GLY A 40 -11.28 7.16 -8.08
CA GLY A 40 -11.86 8.39 -7.52
C GLY A 40 -13.36 8.56 -7.78
N HIS A 41 -14.03 7.61 -8.44
CA HIS A 41 -15.49 7.61 -8.62
C HIS A 41 -16.24 7.17 -7.34
N ALA A 42 -15.88 7.77 -6.21
CA ALA A 42 -16.50 7.55 -4.92
C ALA A 42 -17.05 8.88 -4.38
N ARG A 43 -18.08 8.82 -3.52
CA ARG A 43 -18.71 10.02 -2.93
C ARG A 43 -17.77 10.84 -2.05
N ARG A 44 -16.75 10.20 -1.51
CA ARG A 44 -15.66 10.80 -0.74
C ARG A 44 -14.37 10.06 -1.09
N PHE A 45 -13.22 10.66 -0.78
CA PHE A 45 -11.95 9.97 -0.90
C PHE A 45 -11.98 8.64 -0.13
N TYR A 46 -11.71 7.55 -0.84
CA TYR A 46 -11.69 6.19 -0.32
C TYR A 46 -10.38 5.55 -0.77
N SER A 47 -9.43 5.45 0.14
CA SER A 47 -8.08 5.00 -0.19
C SER A 47 -7.95 3.49 -0.20
N VAL A 48 -6.91 2.98 -0.86
CA VAL A 48 -6.57 1.56 -0.79
C VAL A 48 -6.23 1.17 0.66
N ALA A 49 -5.57 2.04 1.43
CA ALA A 49 -5.29 1.77 2.84
C ALA A 49 -6.58 1.62 3.68
N GLU A 50 -7.57 2.52 3.50
CA GLU A 50 -8.87 2.42 4.19
C GLU A 50 -9.56 1.09 3.85
N HIS A 51 -9.53 0.70 2.57
CA HIS A 51 -10.05 -0.58 2.13
C HIS A 51 -9.37 -1.78 2.82
N CYS A 52 -8.04 -1.83 2.85
CA CYS A 52 -7.30 -2.94 3.49
C CYS A 52 -7.66 -3.08 4.97
N VAL A 53 -7.77 -1.97 5.71
CA VAL A 53 -8.18 -1.98 7.13
C VAL A 53 -9.60 -2.51 7.28
N LEU A 54 -10.53 -2.08 6.41
CA LEU A 54 -11.91 -2.59 6.43
C LEU A 54 -11.94 -4.09 6.15
N VAL A 55 -11.24 -4.60 5.13
CA VAL A 55 -11.19 -6.04 4.84
C VAL A 55 -10.61 -6.82 6.03
N ALA A 56 -9.51 -6.35 6.62
CA ALA A 56 -8.93 -6.96 7.82
C ALA A 56 -9.91 -6.98 9.00
N SER A 57 -10.77 -5.98 9.15
CA SER A 57 -11.80 -5.94 10.21
C SER A 57 -12.89 -7.01 10.05
N GLN A 58 -13.14 -7.49 8.82
CA GLN A 58 -14.20 -8.44 8.50
C GLN A 58 -13.78 -9.92 8.63
N VAL A 59 -12.48 -10.20 8.79
CA VAL A 59 -11.97 -11.57 8.87
C VAL A 59 -11.60 -11.98 10.30
N PRO A 60 -11.58 -13.30 10.62
CA PRO A 60 -11.09 -13.80 11.90
C PRO A 60 -9.65 -13.33 12.20
N ALA A 61 -9.33 -13.17 13.49
CA ALA A 61 -8.03 -12.66 13.96
C ALA A 61 -6.82 -13.31 13.26
N LYS A 62 -6.86 -14.64 13.07
CA LYS A 62 -5.81 -15.43 12.42
C LYS A 62 -5.54 -15.07 10.95
N LEU A 63 -6.48 -14.40 10.27
CA LEU A 63 -6.37 -14.00 8.86
C LEU A 63 -6.14 -12.49 8.68
N ARG A 64 -6.19 -11.69 9.75
CA ARG A 64 -6.18 -10.22 9.64
C ARG A 64 -4.93 -9.68 8.95
N LEU A 65 -3.77 -10.25 9.23
CA LEU A 65 -2.51 -9.81 8.61
C LEU A 65 -2.55 -10.05 7.10
N ALA A 66 -2.98 -11.24 6.66
CA ALA A 66 -3.11 -11.58 5.25
C ALA A 66 -4.23 -10.81 4.54
N ALA A 67 -5.23 -10.32 5.28
CA ALA A 67 -6.27 -9.47 4.74
C ALA A 67 -5.88 -7.98 4.68
N LEU A 68 -4.85 -7.57 5.44
CA LEU A 68 -4.34 -6.21 5.47
C LEU A 68 -3.28 -5.96 4.39
N LEU A 69 -2.48 -6.99 4.08
CA LEU A 69 -1.35 -6.96 3.14
C LEU A 69 -1.74 -7.51 1.76
#